data_AF-S2XRV7-F1
#
_entry.id   AF-S2XRV7-F1
#
_cell.length_a   1.000
_cell.length_b   1.000
_cell.length_c   1.000
_cell.angle_alpha   90.00
_cell.angle_beta   90.00
_cell.angle_gamma   90.00
#
_symmetry.space_group_name_H-M   'P 1'
#
loop_
_entity.id
_entity.type
_entity.pdbx_description
1 polymer ?
#
loop_
_entity_poly.entity_id
_entity_poly.type
_entity_poly.pdbx_seq_one_letter_code
_entity_poly.pdbx_strand_id
1 'polypeptide(L)'
;MYREFIVPDDQEILEAIGEWPEAEEDSEARLLVLRGEGGETIRFTYDALGRSVRVQWKNGLGDMLLDVFREGATRLTVHSDMRIAFIAVEFVMGECAGKMEIQVQPKLAVKDQLLFS
;
A
#
# COMPACT_ATOMS: atom_id res chain seq x y z
N MET A 1 3.15 1.92 23.73
CA MET A 1 2.63 0.53 23.65
C MET A 1 2.99 -0.01 22.28
N TYR A 2 3.67 -1.15 22.18
CA TYR A 2 3.96 -1.77 20.89
C TYR A 2 2.65 -2.17 20.21
N ARG A 3 2.55 -1.91 18.91
CA ARG A 3 1.45 -2.41 18.06
C ARG A 3 2.12 -3.17 16.93
N GLU A 4 1.67 -4.39 16.71
CA GLU A 4 2.07 -5.17 15.54
C GLU A 4 1.48 -4.54 14.27
N PHE A 5 2.16 -4.69 13.13
CA PHE A 5 1.59 -4.38 11.83
C PHE A 5 1.00 -5.66 11.24
N ILE A 6 -0.32 -5.80 11.36
CA ILE A 6 -1.04 -6.97 10.87
C ILE A 6 -1.20 -6.84 9.36
N VAL A 7 -0.67 -7.81 8.62
CA VAL A 7 -0.77 -7.90 7.17
C VAL A 7 -1.56 -9.14 6.76
N PRO A 8 -2.35 -9.09 5.66
CA PRO A 8 -2.92 -10.27 5.03
C PRO A 8 -1.83 -11.21 4.56
N ASP A 9 -2.17 -12.49 4.34
CA ASP A 9 -1.25 -13.40 3.68
C ASP A 9 -1.15 -13.13 2.17
N ASP A 10 -0.11 -13.69 1.53
CA ASP A 10 0.17 -13.46 0.12
C ASP A 10 -0.97 -13.96 -0.80
N GLN A 11 -1.69 -15.02 -0.37
CA GLN A 11 -2.80 -15.59 -1.12
C GLN A 11 -4.03 -14.67 -1.10
N GLU A 12 -4.36 -14.10 0.06
CA GLU A 12 -5.43 -13.10 0.20
C GLU A 12 -5.15 -11.86 -0.66
N ILE A 13 -3.89 -11.42 -0.71
CA ILE A 13 -3.47 -10.30 -1.56
C ILE A 13 -3.64 -10.65 -3.04
N LEU A 14 -3.19 -11.83 -3.47
CA LEU A 14 -3.34 -12.28 -4.85
C LEU A 14 -4.82 -12.33 -5.26
N GLU A 15 -5.67 -12.90 -4.41
CA GLU A 15 -7.11 -13.04 -4.69
C GLU A 15 -7.82 -11.68 -4.77
N ALA A 16 -7.42 -10.73 -3.94
CA ALA A 16 -8.03 -9.40 -3.91
C ALA A 16 -7.50 -8.47 -5.01
N ILE A 17 -6.19 -8.43 -5.19
CA ILE A 17 -5.51 -7.42 -6.01
C ILE A 17 -5.14 -7.97 -7.39
N GLY A 18 -5.02 -9.28 -7.55
CA GLY A 18 -4.55 -9.94 -8.78
C GLY A 18 -3.04 -9.91 -8.96
N GLU A 19 -2.29 -9.40 -7.97
CA GLU A 19 -0.83 -9.27 -7.99
C GLU A 19 -0.24 -10.03 -6.80
N TRP A 20 0.82 -10.81 -7.05
CA TRP A 20 1.52 -11.56 -6.00
C TRP A 20 2.57 -10.66 -5.32
N PRO A 21 2.61 -10.59 -3.97
CA PRO A 21 3.68 -9.89 -3.27
C PRO A 21 5.06 -10.53 -3.51
N GLU A 22 5.98 -9.78 -4.09
CA GLU A 22 7.36 -10.22 -4.27
C GLU A 22 8.22 -9.80 -3.07
N ALA A 23 9.29 -10.54 -2.79
CA ALA A 23 10.31 -10.07 -1.85
C ALA A 23 11.11 -8.94 -2.49
N GLU A 24 11.37 -7.87 -1.74
CA GLU A 24 12.26 -6.81 -2.19
C GLU A 24 13.72 -7.26 -2.03
N GLU A 25 14.56 -6.98 -3.04
CA GLU A 25 15.98 -7.34 -2.98
C GLU A 25 16.66 -6.70 -1.76
N ASP A 26 17.48 -7.48 -1.06
CA ASP A 26 18.24 -7.07 0.12
C ASP A 26 17.40 -6.50 1.29
N SER A 27 16.11 -6.84 1.35
CA SER A 27 15.17 -6.36 2.37
C SER A 27 14.18 -7.46 2.76
N GLU A 28 13.68 -7.40 4.00
CA GLU A 28 12.56 -8.23 4.46
C GLU A 28 11.20 -7.65 4.02
N ALA A 29 11.22 -6.54 3.28
CA ALA A 29 10.04 -5.90 2.75
C ALA A 29 9.42 -6.69 1.58
N ARG A 30 8.11 -6.52 1.42
CA ARG A 30 7.33 -7.04 0.30
C ARG A 30 7.00 -5.92 -0.67
N LEU A 31 6.92 -6.25 -1.95
CA LEU A 31 6.65 -5.34 -3.05
C LEU A 31 5.44 -5.80 -3.86
N LEU A 32 4.55 -4.86 -4.15
CA LEU A 32 3.48 -4.98 -5.14
C LEU A 32 3.69 -3.94 -6.24
N VAL A 33 3.53 -4.35 -7.50
CA VAL A 33 3.63 -3.46 -8.66
C VAL A 33 2.27 -3.39 -9.35
N LEU A 34 1.52 -2.35 -9.05
CA LEU A 34 0.19 -2.10 -9.59
C LEU A 34 0.30 -1.32 -10.90
N ARG A 35 -0.44 -1.74 -11.93
CA ARG A 35 -0.38 -1.15 -13.27
C ARG A 35 -1.74 -0.58 -13.65
N GLY A 36 -1.76 0.65 -14.12
CA GLY A 36 -2.95 1.29 -14.68
C GLY A 36 -3.02 1.14 -16.19
N GLU A 37 -4.19 1.42 -16.78
CA GLU A 37 -4.44 1.28 -18.22
C GLU A 37 -3.62 2.27 -19.07
N GLY A 38 -3.28 3.44 -18.53
CA GLY A 38 -2.49 4.48 -19.20
C GLY A 38 -0.97 4.29 -19.11
N GLY A 39 -0.51 3.14 -18.61
CA GLY A 39 0.90 2.85 -18.38
C GLY A 39 1.45 3.38 -17.06
N GLU A 40 0.67 4.12 -16.28
CA GLU A 40 1.04 4.52 -14.93
C GLU A 40 1.27 3.30 -14.03
N THR A 41 2.18 3.46 -13.07
CA THR A 41 2.59 2.37 -12.18
C THR A 41 2.64 2.85 -10.74
N ILE A 42 2.10 2.08 -9.80
CA ILE A 42 2.31 2.26 -8.37
C ILE A 42 3.16 1.09 -7.87
N ARG A 43 4.32 1.39 -7.30
CA ARG A 43 5.08 0.44 -6.48
C ARG A 43 4.69 0.67 -5.04
N PHE A 44 4.12 -0.35 -4.41
CA PHE A 44 3.77 -0.34 -3.00
C PHE A 44 4.65 -1.35 -2.27
N THR A 45 5.52 -0.84 -1.40
CA THR A 45 6.41 -1.63 -0.57
C THR A 45 5.92 -1.59 0.87
N TYR A 46 5.95 -2.71 1.59
CA TYR A 46 5.62 -2.77 3.00
C TYR A 46 6.57 -3.69 3.77
N ASP A 47 6.97 -3.25 4.97
CA ASP A 47 7.78 -4.01 5.92
C ASP A 47 6.95 -4.24 7.19
N ALA A 48 6.57 -5.50 7.42
CA ALA A 48 5.79 -5.92 8.58
C ALA A 48 6.55 -5.71 9.90
N LEU A 49 7.87 -5.98 9.91
CA LEU A 49 8.71 -5.88 11.11
C LEU A 49 9.03 -4.41 11.44
N GLY A 50 9.43 -3.64 10.42
CA GLY A 50 9.69 -2.21 10.52
C GLY A 50 8.42 -1.36 10.65
N ARG A 51 7.24 -1.95 10.42
CA ARG A 51 5.93 -1.27 10.45
C ARG A 51 5.88 -0.05 9.54
N SER A 52 6.47 -0.19 8.36
CA SER A 52 6.62 0.89 7.40
C SER A 52 6.06 0.52 6.04
N VAL A 53 5.64 1.54 5.29
CA VAL A 53 5.20 1.40 3.91
C VAL A 53 5.78 2.50 3.04
N ARG A 54 5.93 2.21 1.75
CA ARG A 54 6.27 3.20 0.72
C ARG A 54 5.34 3.07 -0.47
N VAL A 55 4.87 4.20 -0.99
CA VAL A 55 4.09 4.28 -2.23
C VAL A 55 4.84 5.16 -3.20
N GLN A 56 5.24 4.60 -4.34
CA GLN A 56 5.86 5.34 -5.43
C GLN A 56 4.96 5.25 -6.66
N TRP A 57 4.44 6.38 -7.11
CA TRP A 57 3.58 6.47 -8.28
C TRP A 57 4.33 7.16 -9.42
N LYS A 58 4.44 6.47 -10.57
CA LYS A 58 4.92 7.04 -11.83
C LYS A 58 3.80 7.14 -12.86
N ASN A 59 3.82 8.18 -13.69
CA ASN A 59 2.95 8.27 -14.86
C ASN A 59 3.41 7.31 -15.98
N GLY A 60 2.65 7.21 -17.07
CA GLY A 60 3.01 6.36 -18.22
C GLY A 60 4.28 6.77 -18.99
N LEU A 61 4.82 7.97 -18.73
CA LEU A 61 6.11 8.43 -19.26
C LEU A 61 7.29 8.08 -18.34
N GLY A 62 7.00 7.58 -17.13
CA GLY A 62 7.99 7.23 -16.11
C GLY A 62 8.31 8.35 -15.11
N ASP A 63 7.68 9.52 -15.22
CA ASP A 63 7.87 10.63 -14.26
C ASP A 63 7.27 10.27 -12.90
N MET A 64 8.02 10.53 -11.82
CA MET A 64 7.54 10.32 -10.46
C MET A 64 6.50 11.40 -10.10
N LEU A 65 5.26 10.98 -9.85
CA LEU A 65 4.16 11.84 -9.42
C LEU A 65 4.04 11.91 -7.89
N LEU A 66 4.35 10.80 -7.20
CA LEU A 66 4.20 10.66 -5.75
C LEU A 66 5.27 9.71 -5.22
N ASP A 67 5.91 10.08 -4.10
CA ASP A 67 6.73 9.18 -3.30
C ASP A 67 6.45 9.46 -1.82
N VAL A 68 5.75 8.53 -1.16
CA VAL A 68 5.38 8.65 0.26
C VAL A 68 5.97 7.47 1.01
N PHE A 69 6.73 7.76 2.06
CA PHE A 69 7.18 6.77 3.03
C PHE A 69 6.55 7.09 4.39
N ARG A 70 6.02 6.07 5.08
CA ARG A 70 5.35 6.24 6.37
C ARG A 70 5.59 5.05 7.28
N GLU A 71 5.98 5.34 8.52
CA GLU A 71 6.08 4.36 9.61
C GLU A 71 4.84 4.38 10.51
N GLY A 72 4.78 3.47 11.48
CA GLY A 72 3.68 3.39 12.42
C GLY A 72 2.44 2.71 11.84
N ALA A 73 2.60 1.90 10.79
CA ALA A 73 1.56 1.05 10.26
C ALA A 73 1.09 0.06 11.34
N THR A 74 -0.19 -0.27 11.33
CA THR A 74 -0.84 -1.14 12.32
C THR A 74 -1.71 -2.21 11.68
N ARG A 75 -2.30 -1.90 10.52
CA ARG A 75 -3.10 -2.86 9.76
C ARG A 75 -3.03 -2.56 8.28
N LEU A 76 -2.81 -3.60 7.48
CA LEU A 76 -3.03 -3.60 6.05
C LEU A 76 -4.27 -4.44 5.78
N THR A 77 -5.15 -3.95 4.92
CA THR A 77 -6.30 -4.71 4.43
C THR A 77 -6.35 -4.61 2.91
N VAL A 78 -6.67 -5.72 2.27
CA VAL A 78 -7.01 -5.74 0.85
C VAL A 78 -8.49 -6.00 0.72
N HIS A 79 -9.11 -5.36 -0.26
CA HIS A 79 -10.53 -5.57 -0.54
C HIS A 79 -10.73 -5.61 -2.04
N SER A 80 -11.55 -6.54 -2.49
CA SER A 80 -12.03 -6.61 -3.86
C SER A 80 -13.51 -6.96 -3.93
N ASP A 81 -14.19 -6.36 -4.89
CA ASP A 81 -15.50 -6.76 -5.37
C ASP A 81 -15.52 -6.73 -6.90
N MET A 82 -16.70 -6.89 -7.51
CA MET A 82 -16.83 -6.91 -8.98
C MET A 82 -16.41 -5.62 -9.69
N ARG A 83 -16.18 -4.51 -8.99
CA ARG A 83 -15.93 -3.17 -9.56
C ARG A 83 -14.76 -2.44 -8.94
N ILE A 84 -14.40 -2.77 -7.71
CA ILE A 84 -13.43 -2.03 -6.91
C ILE A 84 -12.42 -3.01 -6.34
N ALA A 85 -11.15 -2.66 -6.44
CA ALA A 85 -10.07 -3.31 -5.72
C ALA A 85 -9.21 -2.23 -5.08
N PHE A 86 -8.91 -2.35 -3.79
CA PHE A 86 -8.05 -1.40 -3.09
C PHE A 86 -7.25 -2.04 -1.97
N ILE A 87 -6.13 -1.40 -1.66
CA ILE A 87 -5.30 -1.65 -0.48
C ILE A 87 -5.55 -0.50 0.49
N ALA A 88 -5.77 -0.78 1.76
CA ALA A 88 -5.82 0.22 2.81
C ALA A 88 -4.81 -0.07 3.91
N VAL A 89 -4.17 0.98 4.42
CA VAL A 89 -3.21 0.90 5.51
C VAL A 89 -3.61 1.87 6.61
N GLU A 90 -3.72 1.38 7.84
CA GLU A 90 -4.00 2.18 9.03
C GLU A 90 -2.71 2.48 9.81
N PHE A 91 -2.59 3.72 10.26
CA PHE A 91 -1.41 4.23 10.97
C PHE A 91 -1.80 4.81 12.32
N VAL A 92 -0.93 4.61 13.31
CA VAL A 92 -0.97 5.34 14.57
C VAL A 92 0.42 5.83 14.96
N MET A 93 0.53 7.15 15.13
CA MET A 93 1.78 7.89 15.35
C MET A 93 1.58 8.94 16.44
N GLY A 94 1.83 8.57 17.70
CA GLY A 94 1.60 9.46 18.84
C GLY A 94 0.12 9.85 18.95
N GLU A 95 -0.16 11.16 18.89
CA GLU A 95 -1.50 11.74 18.92
C GLU A 95 -2.15 11.82 17.53
N CYS A 96 -1.58 11.16 16.52
CA CYS A 96 -2.13 11.14 15.18
C CYS A 96 -2.57 9.72 14.79
N ALA A 97 -3.72 9.63 14.11
CA ALA A 97 -4.19 8.42 13.45
C ALA A 97 -4.44 8.71 11.97
N GLY A 98 -4.11 7.76 11.10
CA GLY A 98 -4.20 7.97 9.67
C GLY A 98 -4.64 6.73 8.90
N LYS A 99 -5.07 6.97 7.67
CA LYS A 99 -5.42 5.94 6.70
C LYS A 99 -4.88 6.33 5.33
N MET A 100 -4.21 5.39 4.68
CA MET A 100 -3.83 5.46 3.28
C MET A 100 -4.66 4.44 2.50
N GLU A 101 -5.24 4.85 1.39
CA GLU A 101 -6.01 4.00 0.48
C GLU A 101 -5.37 4.08 -0.91
N ILE A 102 -5.00 2.92 -1.45
CA ILE A 102 -4.47 2.75 -2.80
C ILE A 102 -5.55 2.01 -3.58
N GLN A 103 -6.27 2.74 -4.43
CA GLN A 103 -7.24 2.13 -5.34
C GLN A 103 -6.49 1.53 -6.53
N VAL A 104 -6.80 0.28 -6.85
CA VAL A 104 -6.24 -0.48 -7.97
C VAL A 104 -7.23 -0.46 -9.14
N GLN A 105 -8.51 -0.73 -8.85
CA GLN A 105 -9.59 -0.69 -9.84
C GLN A 105 -10.71 0.27 -9.40
N PRO A 106 -11.37 0.97 -10.35
CA PRO A 106 -11.20 0.89 -11.82
C PRO A 106 -10.02 1.71 -12.35
N LYS A 107 -9.38 2.52 -11.50
CA LYS A 107 -8.22 3.34 -11.87
C LYS A 107 -7.28 3.47 -10.68
N LEU A 108 -5.99 3.61 -10.96
CA LEU A 108 -5.01 3.88 -9.93
C LEU A 108 -5.29 5.23 -9.27
N ALA A 109 -5.36 5.23 -7.94
CA ALA A 109 -5.45 6.43 -7.14
C ALA A 109 -4.86 6.18 -5.75
N VAL A 110 -4.30 7.23 -5.15
CA VAL A 110 -3.81 7.21 -3.77
C VAL A 110 -4.50 8.31 -3.00
N LYS A 111 -5.09 7.97 -1.87
CA LYS A 111 -5.65 8.91 -0.91
C LYS A 111 -4.97 8.68 0.43
N ASP A 112 -4.48 9.75 1.05
CA ASP A 112 -3.86 9.69 2.37
C ASP A 112 -4.55 10.71 3.28
N GLN A 113 -4.82 10.30 4.51
CA GLN A 113 -5.43 11.13 5.54
C GLN A 113 -4.72 10.87 6.86
N LEU A 114 -4.35 11.95 7.55
CA LEU A 114 -3.79 11.92 8.89
C LEU A 114 -4.49 12.98 9.73
N LEU A 115 -5.02 12.58 10.89
CA LEU A 115 -5.76 13.44 11.80
C LEU A 115 -5.22 13.31 13.22
N PHE A 116 -5.42 14.34 14.03
CA PHE A 116 -5.25 14.22 15.48
C PHE A 116 -6.29 13.25 16.06
N SER A 117 -5.85 12.38 16.98
CA SER A 117 -6.65 11.36 17.67
C SER A 117 -7.16 11.83 19.01
#